data_AF-A0ABC8CGY8-F1
#
_entry.id   AF-A0ABC8CGY8-F1
#
_cell.length_a   1.000
_cell.length_b   1.000
_cell.length_c   1.000
_cell.angle_alpha   90.00
_cell.angle_beta   90.00
_cell.angle_gamma   90.00
#
_symmetry.space_group_name_H-M   'P 1'
#
loop_
_entity.id
_entity.type
_entity.pdbx_description
1 polymer ?
#
loop_
_entity_poly.entity_id
_entity_poly.type
_entity_poly.pdbx_seq_one_letter_code
_entity_poly.pdbx_strand_id
1 'polypeptide(L)'
;MAQQATPQGNGQEDPSNHVTDQDARQKLIDSLGVQAGDASGTKVTVNGTPSELCMMGDGYHINFLMAGPNTSCDFAKETTSALINATPSPAEDLRGYIPGSLNVASPVTGKAYQMSCTVSENSLITCKGGNNATIFIV
;
A
#
# COMPACT_ATOMS: atom_id res chain seq x y z
N MET A 1 -20.89 28.30 -28.42
CA MET A 1 -20.85 29.40 -27.42
C MET A 1 -21.07 28.72 -26.08
N ALA A 2 -20.01 28.21 -25.43
CA ALA A 2 -19.22 28.90 -24.41
C ALA A 2 -20.09 29.45 -23.27
N GLN A 3 -19.99 28.82 -22.09
CA GLN A 3 -19.91 29.50 -20.79
C GLN A 3 -19.42 28.51 -19.71
N GLN A 4 -18.22 28.81 -19.21
CA GLN A 4 -17.57 28.22 -18.04
C GLN A 4 -17.96 29.03 -16.80
N ALA A 5 -18.06 28.40 -15.63
CA ALA A 5 -17.89 29.06 -14.32
C ALA A 5 -17.49 28.03 -13.24
N THR A 6 -16.18 28.02 -12.95
CA THR A 6 -15.40 27.79 -11.71
C THR A 6 -15.89 26.94 -10.50
N PRO A 7 -14.93 26.35 -9.75
CA PRO A 7 -15.14 25.25 -8.81
C PRO A 7 -15.49 25.74 -7.40
N GLN A 8 -16.47 25.10 -6.76
CA GLN A 8 -16.70 25.22 -5.34
C GLN A 8 -16.30 23.93 -4.66
N GLY A 9 -15.13 23.98 -4.01
CA GLY A 9 -14.70 22.98 -3.06
C GLY A 9 -15.72 22.85 -1.95
N ASN A 10 -16.28 21.65 -1.84
CA ASN A 10 -16.78 21.01 -0.64
C ASN A 10 -16.58 19.53 -0.93
N GLY A 11 -15.65 18.88 -0.22
CA GLY A 11 -15.36 17.46 -0.37
C GLY A 11 -16.56 16.65 0.08
N GLN A 12 -17.56 16.53 -0.78
CA GLN A 12 -18.53 15.45 -0.71
C GLN A 12 -17.81 14.22 -1.24
N GLU A 13 -17.37 13.38 -0.31
CA GLU A 13 -16.99 12.00 -0.58
C GLU A 13 -18.17 11.33 -1.29
N ASP A 14 -18.03 11.09 -2.60
CA ASP A 14 -19.07 10.46 -3.41
C ASP A 14 -19.26 9.01 -2.92
N PRO A 15 -20.45 8.61 -2.45
CA PRO A 15 -20.68 7.26 -1.92
C PRO A 15 -20.53 6.16 -2.98
N SER A 16 -20.57 6.50 -4.28
CA SER A 16 -20.27 5.57 -5.37
C SER A 16 -18.76 5.33 -5.51
N ASN A 17 -17.93 6.29 -5.09
CA ASN A 17 -16.47 6.18 -5.11
C ASN A 17 -15.97 5.15 -4.10
N HIS A 18 -16.63 5.06 -2.93
CA HIS A 18 -16.33 4.03 -1.93
C HIS A 18 -16.65 2.61 -2.43
N VAL A 19 -17.75 2.42 -3.15
CA VAL A 19 -18.12 1.11 -3.72
C VAL A 19 -17.16 0.72 -4.86
N THR A 20 -16.75 1.69 -5.67
CA THR A 20 -15.81 1.47 -6.78
C THR A 20 -14.40 1.12 -6.28
N ASP A 21 -13.92 1.80 -5.24
CA ASP A 21 -12.62 1.50 -4.61
C ASP A 21 -12.61 0.11 -3.93
N GLN A 22 -13.71 -0.28 -3.27
CA GLN A 22 -13.86 -1.62 -2.69
C GLN A 22 -13.89 -2.73 -3.77
N ASP A 23 -14.60 -2.54 -4.88
CA ASP A 23 -14.64 -3.49 -5.99
C ASP A 23 -13.27 -3.60 -6.69
N ALA A 24 -12.60 -2.47 -6.91
CA ALA A 24 -11.24 -2.44 -7.47
C ALA A 24 -10.23 -3.11 -6.54
N ARG A 25 -10.36 -2.92 -5.22
CA ARG A 25 -9.56 -3.61 -4.20
C ARG A 25 -9.81 -5.12 -4.22
N GLN A 26 -11.06 -5.54 -4.32
CA GLN A 26 -11.39 -6.98 -4.39
C GLN A 26 -10.84 -7.60 -5.66
N LYS A 27 -10.99 -6.95 -6.82
CA LYS A 27 -10.40 -7.38 -8.09
C LYS A 27 -8.88 -7.49 -8.01
N LEU A 28 -8.22 -6.54 -7.33
CA LEU A 28 -6.79 -6.61 -7.08
C LEU A 28 -6.46 -7.87 -6.28
N ILE A 29 -7.11 -8.08 -5.13
CA ILE A 29 -6.90 -9.27 -4.28
C ILE A 29 -7.08 -10.56 -5.07
N ASP A 30 -8.16 -10.67 -5.84
CA ASP A 30 -8.44 -11.83 -6.69
C ASP A 30 -7.35 -12.03 -7.75
N SER A 31 -6.78 -10.94 -8.29
CA SER A 31 -5.69 -10.99 -9.27
C SER A 31 -4.33 -11.36 -8.69
N LEU A 32 -4.11 -11.16 -7.38
CA LEU A 32 -2.87 -11.54 -6.71
C LEU A 32 -2.67 -13.05 -6.70
N GLY A 33 -3.76 -13.82 -6.80
CA GLY A 33 -3.75 -15.28 -6.74
C GLY A 33 -3.38 -15.84 -5.37
N VAL A 34 -3.45 -15.02 -4.31
CA VAL A 34 -3.20 -15.43 -2.93
C VAL A 34 -4.43 -16.09 -2.33
N GLN A 35 -4.22 -17.20 -1.62
CA GLN A 35 -5.25 -17.97 -0.93
C GLN A 35 -5.03 -17.91 0.58
N ALA A 36 -6.13 -18.04 1.34
CA ALA A 36 -6.06 -18.17 2.78
C ALA A 36 -5.24 -19.42 3.16
N GLY A 37 -4.05 -19.20 3.73
CA GLY A 37 -3.10 -20.26 4.09
C GLY A 37 -1.77 -20.20 3.33
N ASP A 38 -1.61 -19.31 2.35
CA ASP A 38 -0.32 -19.09 1.70
C ASP A 38 0.77 -18.63 2.68
N ALA A 39 1.95 -19.22 2.53
CA ALA A 39 3.09 -18.88 3.38
C ALA A 39 3.76 -17.57 2.94
N SER A 40 4.45 -16.91 3.88
CA SER A 40 5.44 -15.90 3.51
C SER A 40 6.47 -16.55 2.57
N GLY A 41 6.76 -15.95 1.42
CA GLY A 41 7.52 -16.62 0.36
C GLY A 41 6.74 -16.86 -0.93
N THR A 42 5.42 -16.84 -0.87
CA THR A 42 4.58 -17.11 -2.04
C THR A 42 4.80 -16.03 -3.10
N LYS A 43 5.15 -16.45 -4.32
CA LYS A 43 5.32 -15.53 -5.45
C LYS A 43 3.96 -15.07 -5.96
N VAL A 44 3.79 -13.76 -6.02
CA VAL A 44 2.56 -13.09 -6.44
C VAL A 44 2.88 -12.03 -7.48
N THR A 45 1.89 -11.57 -8.22
CA THR A 45 2.08 -10.49 -9.19
C THR A 45 1.12 -9.35 -8.87
N VAL A 46 1.67 -8.20 -8.48
CA VAL A 46 0.89 -6.99 -8.17
C VAL A 46 0.95 -6.05 -9.36
N ASN A 47 -0.16 -5.86 -10.08
CA ASN A 47 -0.22 -4.99 -11.27
C ASN A 47 0.93 -5.24 -12.29
N GLY A 48 1.26 -6.51 -12.54
CA GLY A 48 2.36 -6.91 -13.43
C GLY A 48 3.77 -6.84 -12.82
N THR A 49 3.90 -6.46 -11.54
CA THR A 49 5.17 -6.44 -10.81
C THR A 49 5.36 -7.77 -10.06
N PRO A 50 6.42 -8.55 -10.36
CA PRO A 50 6.71 -9.78 -9.63
C PRO A 50 7.04 -9.44 -8.17
N SER A 51 6.28 -9.99 -7.25
CA SER A 51 6.38 -9.71 -5.82
C SER A 51 6.29 -11.01 -5.02
N GLU A 52 6.56 -10.92 -3.74
CA GLU A 52 6.48 -12.03 -2.81
C GLU A 52 5.57 -11.65 -1.65
N LEU A 53 4.67 -12.54 -1.28
CA LEU A 53 3.83 -12.39 -0.10
C LEU A 53 4.70 -12.49 1.16
N CYS A 54 4.64 -11.47 2.00
CA CYS A 54 5.46 -11.38 3.22
C CYS A 54 4.67 -11.69 4.48
N MET A 55 3.39 -11.30 4.50
CA MET A 55 2.46 -11.59 5.58
C MET A 55 1.03 -11.38 5.08
N MET A 56 0.13 -12.23 5.55
CA MET A 56 -1.32 -12.04 5.46
C MET A 56 -1.78 -11.44 6.79
N GLY A 57 -2.71 -10.50 6.72
CA GLY A 57 -3.06 -9.53 7.76
C GLY A 57 -3.08 -10.00 9.21
N ASP A 58 -2.49 -9.17 10.08
CA ASP A 58 -2.44 -9.37 11.54
C ASP A 58 -3.50 -8.55 12.33
N GLY A 59 -4.49 -7.96 11.64
CA GLY A 59 -5.59 -7.21 12.28
C GLY A 59 -5.57 -5.68 12.20
N TYR A 60 -4.57 -5.07 11.54
CA TYR A 60 -4.47 -3.61 11.33
C TYR A 60 -5.10 -3.12 10.00
N HIS A 61 -6.15 -3.79 9.51
CA HIS A 61 -6.77 -3.51 8.20
C HIS A 61 -5.83 -3.64 6.98
N ILE A 62 -4.66 -4.26 7.19
CA ILE A 62 -3.79 -4.76 6.15
C ILE A 62 -4.22 -6.19 5.87
N ASN A 63 -4.64 -6.47 4.64
CA ASN A 63 -4.96 -7.79 4.14
C ASN A 63 -3.68 -8.53 3.73
N PHE A 64 -2.82 -7.86 2.96
CA PHE A 64 -1.61 -8.47 2.39
C PHE A 64 -0.46 -7.47 2.36
N LEU A 65 0.70 -7.89 2.88
CA LEU A 65 1.97 -7.21 2.65
C LEU A 65 2.77 -8.01 1.65
N MET A 66 3.24 -7.34 0.61
CA MET A 66 4.06 -7.95 -0.43
C MET A 66 5.31 -7.12 -0.70
N ALA A 67 6.43 -7.81 -0.90
CA ALA A 67 7.71 -7.21 -1.27
C ALA A 67 7.93 -7.38 -2.78
N GLY A 68 8.17 -6.29 -3.48
CA GLY A 68 8.54 -6.28 -4.88
C GLY A 68 10.00 -6.68 -5.12
N PRO A 69 10.48 -6.57 -6.36
CA PRO A 69 11.85 -6.92 -6.68
C PRO A 69 12.83 -6.02 -5.90
N ASN A 70 13.98 -6.58 -5.50
CA ASN A 70 15.01 -5.90 -4.68
C ASN A 70 14.56 -5.52 -3.26
N THR A 71 13.45 -6.07 -2.79
CA THR A 71 12.90 -5.79 -1.45
C THR A 71 12.79 -7.11 -0.69
N SER A 72 13.28 -7.16 0.54
CA SER A 72 13.05 -8.31 1.42
C SER A 72 11.77 -8.14 2.21
N CYS A 73 11.16 -9.25 2.63
CA CYS A 73 10.01 -9.21 3.51
C CYS A 73 10.28 -8.53 4.86
N ASP A 74 11.50 -8.65 5.40
CA ASP A 74 11.89 -7.92 6.61
C ASP A 74 11.86 -6.41 6.39
N PHE A 75 12.36 -5.93 5.24
CA PHE A 75 12.32 -4.51 4.93
C PHE A 75 10.89 -4.01 4.66
N ALA A 76 10.05 -4.85 4.04
CA ALA A 76 8.64 -4.55 3.84
C ALA A 76 7.90 -4.39 5.17
N LYS A 77 8.17 -5.27 6.15
CA LYS A 77 7.60 -5.22 7.51
C LYS A 77 8.00 -3.94 8.25
N GLU A 78 9.28 -3.59 8.20
CA GLU A 78 9.78 -2.35 8.83
C GLU A 78 9.19 -1.10 8.19
N THR A 79 9.04 -1.07 6.86
CA THR A 79 8.39 0.05 6.16
C THR A 79 6.92 0.18 6.59
N THR A 80 6.22 -0.95 6.69
CA THR A 80 4.82 -1.00 7.12
C THR A 80 4.69 -0.55 8.58
N SER A 81 5.58 -1.01 9.46
CA SER A 81 5.61 -0.57 10.86
C SER A 81 5.89 0.93 10.98
N ALA A 82 6.85 1.45 10.21
CA ALA A 82 7.14 2.88 10.17
C ALA A 82 5.95 3.69 9.62
N LEU A 83 5.18 3.15 8.68
CA LEU A 83 3.95 3.77 8.18
C LEU A 83 2.88 3.82 9.27
N ILE A 84 2.63 2.70 9.97
CA ILE A 84 1.69 2.61 11.10
C ILE A 84 2.10 3.57 12.22
N ASN A 85 3.38 3.64 12.56
CA ASN A 85 3.90 4.55 13.58
C ASN A 85 3.82 6.03 13.18
N ALA A 86 3.83 6.32 11.88
CA ALA A 86 3.64 7.68 11.38
C ALA A 86 2.17 8.12 11.44
N THR A 87 1.23 7.18 11.48
CA THR A 87 -0.21 7.47 11.53
C THR A 87 -0.64 7.87 12.96
N PRO A 88 -1.36 9.00 13.13
CA PRO A 88 -1.73 9.53 14.44
C PRO A 88 -2.75 8.66 15.18
N SER A 89 -3.49 7.80 14.48
CA SER A 89 -4.39 6.81 15.05
C SER A 89 -4.33 5.51 14.26
N PRO A 90 -3.88 4.39 14.85
CA PRO A 90 -3.87 3.08 14.18
C PRO A 90 -5.27 2.51 13.88
N ALA A 91 -6.33 3.18 14.33
CA ALA A 91 -7.72 2.84 14.02
C ALA A 91 -8.25 3.50 12.74
N GLU A 92 -7.55 4.52 12.22
CA GLU A 92 -7.90 5.17 10.95
C GLU A 92 -7.23 4.43 9.79
N ASP A 93 -7.90 4.35 8.63
CA ASP A 93 -7.35 3.65 7.46
C ASP A 93 -6.00 4.28 7.07
N LEU A 94 -4.94 3.47 7.01
CA LEU A 94 -3.58 3.90 6.64
C LEU A 94 -3.59 4.72 5.34
N ARG A 95 -4.55 4.44 4.46
CA ARG A 95 -4.74 5.13 3.18
C ARG A 95 -5.08 6.61 3.33
N GLY A 96 -5.79 6.99 4.39
CA GLY A 96 -6.13 8.38 4.68
C GLY A 96 -4.94 9.19 5.21
N TYR A 97 -3.87 8.52 5.63
CA TYR A 97 -2.72 9.16 6.28
C TYR A 97 -1.40 8.57 5.80
N ILE A 98 -1.17 8.57 4.49
CA ILE A 98 0.15 8.19 3.97
C ILE A 98 1.05 9.43 3.93
N PRO A 99 2.12 9.50 4.75
CA PRO A 99 3.14 10.52 4.59
C PRO A 99 3.81 10.30 3.23
N GLY A 100 3.74 11.30 2.35
CA GLY A 100 4.29 11.20 0.99
C GLY A 100 5.77 10.80 0.93
N SER A 101 6.51 10.96 2.04
CA SER A 101 7.84 10.38 2.22
C SER A 101 8.04 9.89 3.66
N LEU A 102 8.65 8.71 3.80
CA LEU A 102 8.95 8.02 5.05
C LEU A 102 10.42 7.60 5.04
N ASN A 103 11.12 7.75 6.17
CA ASN A 103 12.49 7.27 6.30
C ASN A 103 12.49 5.96 7.08
N VAL A 104 12.96 4.87 6.47
CA VAL A 104 12.86 3.52 7.03
C VAL A 104 14.25 2.93 7.20
N ALA A 105 14.57 2.50 8.42
CA ALA A 105 15.80 1.76 8.69
C ALA A 105 15.68 0.32 8.15
N SER A 106 16.62 -0.09 7.31
CA SER A 106 16.69 -1.44 6.78
C SER A 106 17.49 -2.35 7.70
N PRO A 107 16.89 -3.37 8.32
CA PRO A 107 17.62 -4.31 9.18
C PRO A 107 18.56 -5.19 8.36
N VAL A 108 18.30 -5.37 7.06
CA VAL A 108 19.13 -6.18 6.15
C VAL A 108 20.44 -5.49 5.79
N THR A 109 20.42 -4.16 5.62
CA THR A 109 21.61 -3.40 5.17
C THR A 109 22.18 -2.47 6.23
N GLY A 110 21.48 -2.28 7.35
CA GLY A 110 21.84 -1.33 8.41
C GLY A 110 21.71 0.14 8.01
N LYS A 111 21.11 0.45 6.86
CA LYS A 111 20.99 1.81 6.32
C LYS A 111 19.54 2.30 6.38
N ALA A 112 19.35 3.60 6.54
CA ALA A 112 18.05 4.23 6.37
C ALA A 112 17.83 4.60 4.91
N TYR A 113 16.64 4.27 4.40
CA TYR A 113 16.22 4.60 3.04
C TYR A 113 14.97 5.47 3.07
N GLN A 114 14.98 6.49 2.22
CA GLN A 114 13.78 7.26 1.95
C GLN A 114 12.86 6.45 1.02
N MET A 115 11.64 6.26 1.49
CA MET A 115 10.54 5.61 0.80
C MET A 115 9.46 6.65 0.54
N SER A 116 8.85 6.62 -0.63
CA SER A 116 7.68 7.42 -0.98
C SER A 116 6.50 6.49 -1.14
N CYS A 117 5.46 6.72 -0.35
CA CYS A 117 4.28 5.89 -0.34
C CYS A 117 3.11 6.65 -0.98
N THR A 118 2.35 5.95 -1.81
CA THR A 118 1.16 6.51 -2.48
C THR A 118 0.03 5.48 -2.44
N VAL A 119 -1.20 5.94 -2.30
CA VAL A 119 -2.40 5.11 -2.43
C VAL A 119 -2.91 5.21 -3.86
N SER A 120 -3.16 4.07 -4.50
CA SER A 120 -3.82 4.00 -5.80
C SER A 120 -5.34 3.87 -5.65
N GLU A 121 -6.10 4.13 -6.71
CA GLU A 121 -7.58 4.11 -6.75
C GLU A 121 -8.23 2.75 -6.43
N ASN A 122 -7.43 1.69 -6.32
CA ASN A 122 -7.85 0.35 -5.91
C ASN A 122 -7.46 0.06 -4.45
N SER A 123 -7.33 1.10 -3.64
CA SER A 123 -6.87 1.00 -2.25
C SER A 123 -5.50 0.32 -2.08
N LEU A 124 -4.67 0.26 -3.12
CA LEU A 124 -3.31 -0.30 -3.05
C LEU A 124 -2.33 0.76 -2.59
N ILE A 125 -1.73 0.53 -1.43
CA ILE A 125 -0.60 1.32 -0.96
C ILE A 125 0.65 0.79 -1.67
N THR A 126 1.33 1.67 -2.39
CA THR A 126 2.60 1.38 -3.04
C THR A 126 3.68 2.27 -2.44
N CYS A 127 4.63 1.67 -1.75
CA CYS A 127 5.82 2.35 -1.24
C CYS A 127 7.01 2.04 -2.13
N LYS A 128 7.63 3.07 -2.71
CA LYS A 128 8.81 2.96 -3.56
C LYS A 128 9.95 3.83 -3.03
N GLY A 129 11.16 3.33 -3.04
CA GLY A 129 12.31 4.11 -2.56
C GLY A 129 13.59 3.29 -2.52
N GLY A 130 14.58 3.81 -1.79
CA GLY A 130 15.93 3.27 -1.61
C GLY A 130 16.28 1.96 -2.35
N ASN A 131 17.21 2.05 -3.31
CA ASN A 131 17.73 0.90 -4.06
C ASN A 131 16.65 0.17 -4.91
N ASN A 132 15.69 0.91 -5.47
CA ASN A 132 14.55 0.37 -6.24
C ASN A 132 13.67 -0.59 -5.41
N ALA A 133 13.63 -0.42 -4.10
CA ALA A 133 12.71 -1.15 -3.25
C ALA A 133 11.26 -0.75 -3.57
N THR A 134 10.39 -1.74 -3.64
CA THR A 134 8.97 -1.59 -3.91
C THR A 134 8.21 -2.48 -2.94
N ILE A 135 7.22 -1.93 -2.26
CA ILE A 135 6.39 -2.62 -1.27
C ILE A 135 4.94 -2.32 -1.60
N PHE A 136 4.11 -3.35 -1.50
CA PHE A 136 2.69 -3.30 -1.80
C PHE A 136 1.90 -3.71 -0.56
N ILE A 137 0.93 -2.88 -0.16
CA ILE A 137 0.07 -3.13 1.00
C ILE A 137 -1.38 -2.97 0.55
N VAL A 138 -2.16 -4.03 0.72
CA VAL A 138 -3.61 -4.10 0.43
C VAL A 138 -4.34 -4.42 1.72
#